data_AF-A0A5C7XFK3-F1
#
_entry.id   AF-A0A5C7XFK3-F1
#
_cell.length_a   1.000
_cell.length_b   1.000
_cell.length_c   1.000
_cell.angle_alpha   90.00
_cell.angle_beta   90.00
_cell.angle_gamma   90.00
#
_symmetry.space_group_name_H-M   'P 1'
#
loop_
_entity.id
_entity.type
_entity.pdbx_description
1 polymer ?
#
loop_
_entity_poly.entity_id
_entity_poly.type
_entity_poly.pdbx_seq_one_letter_code
_entity_poly.pdbx_strand_id
1 'polypeptide(L)'
;MNLAMMGIVGAVAGASSTGLITLLKSALDNAAQRRTSEAERRHQVVASLRAQRDTTIKLWRMGLEHARDSYQRSLADSANGSAAPNAVGDEWFETLRPHLSKSGAAAALRTATELRCDNQTVALLSLEIGRIEKLWLDEAMG
;
A
#
# COMPACT_ATOMS: atom_id res chain seq x y z
N MET A 1 35.18 0.00 -71.52
CA MET A 1 34.39 0.80 -70.55
C MET A 1 35.36 1.46 -69.59
N ASN A 2 35.26 2.78 -69.47
CA ASN A 2 35.92 3.60 -68.47
C ASN A 2 35.58 3.15 -67.04
N LEU A 3 36.58 3.09 -66.15
CA LEU A 3 36.56 3.89 -64.92
C LEU A 3 38.00 4.06 -64.41
N ALA A 4 38.56 5.23 -64.69
CA ALA A 4 39.72 5.76 -63.99
C ALA A 4 39.31 6.24 -62.59
N MET A 5 40.16 5.96 -61.59
CA MET A 5 40.44 6.74 -60.37
C MET A 5 41.19 5.78 -59.42
N MET A 6 42.52 5.77 -59.29
CA MET A 6 43.48 6.84 -59.00
C MET A 6 43.15 7.59 -57.69
N GLY A 7 43.94 7.28 -56.64
CA GLY A 7 44.18 8.13 -55.45
C GLY A 7 42.97 8.34 -54.56
N ILE A 8 43.08 8.33 -53.23
CA ILE A 8 43.94 9.23 -52.47
C ILE A 8 44.26 8.55 -51.14
N VAL A 9 45.56 8.42 -50.85
CA VAL A 9 46.07 8.40 -49.48
C VAL A 9 45.76 9.77 -48.89
N GLY A 10 44.81 9.81 -47.95
CA GLY A 10 44.44 11.04 -47.25
C GLY A 10 44.60 10.83 -45.74
N ALA A 11 45.73 11.23 -45.20
CA ALA A 11 45.85 11.51 -43.78
C ALA A 11 44.95 12.71 -43.45
N VAL A 12 43.90 12.50 -42.67
CA VAL A 12 43.26 13.59 -41.92
C VAL A 12 43.93 13.62 -40.56
N ALA A 13 44.84 14.59 -40.40
CA ALA A 13 45.08 15.22 -39.12
C ALA A 13 44.00 16.31 -38.95
N GLY A 14 43.29 16.29 -37.82
CA GLY A 14 42.59 17.48 -37.32
C GLY A 14 41.12 17.32 -36.94
N ALA A 15 40.83 17.88 -35.76
CA ALA A 15 39.54 18.31 -35.21
C ALA A 15 38.71 17.30 -34.41
N SER A 16 38.60 17.60 -33.10
CA SER A 16 37.58 17.18 -32.14
C SER A 16 37.52 15.70 -31.72
N SER A 17 38.28 15.35 -30.67
CA SER A 17 38.02 14.16 -29.84
C SER A 17 36.74 14.26 -28.97
N THR A 18 35.81 15.17 -29.29
CA THR A 18 34.52 15.36 -28.63
C THR A 18 33.43 14.35 -29.05
N GLY A 19 33.71 13.41 -29.96
CA GLY A 19 32.73 12.45 -30.46
C GLY A 19 32.46 11.24 -29.54
N LEU A 20 33.51 10.63 -28.97
CA LEU A 20 33.37 9.40 -28.15
C LEU A 20 32.89 9.70 -26.71
N ILE A 21 33.21 10.89 -26.19
CA ILE A 21 32.74 11.35 -24.87
C ILE A 21 31.21 11.47 -24.85
N THR A 22 30.61 11.91 -25.96
CA THR A 22 29.16 12.15 -26.06
C THR A 22 28.34 10.87 -26.02
N LEU A 23 28.82 9.78 -26.65
CA LEU A 23 28.14 8.49 -26.63
C LEU A 23 28.24 7.80 -25.26
N LEU A 24 29.41 7.85 -24.59
CA LEU A 24 29.57 7.35 -23.22
C LEU A 24 28.69 8.12 -22.23
N LYS A 25 28.64 9.45 -22.36
CA LYS A 25 27.77 10.31 -21.56
C LYS A 25 26.29 9.98 -21.77
N SER A 26 25.85 9.77 -23.01
CA SER A 26 24.46 9.39 -23.33
C SER A 26 24.06 8.01 -22.77
N ALA A 27 24.96 7.03 -22.76
CA ALA A 27 24.70 5.71 -22.18
C ALA A 27 24.64 5.76 -20.64
N LEU A 28 25.54 6.52 -20.01
CA LEU A 28 25.51 6.79 -18.57
C LEU A 28 24.26 7.59 -18.17
N ASP A 29 23.91 8.63 -18.93
CA ASP A 29 22.73 9.46 -18.69
C ASP A 29 21.45 8.62 -18.90
N ASN A 30 21.39 7.73 -19.88
CA ASN A 30 20.26 6.77 -20.03
C ASN A 30 20.17 5.78 -18.87
N ALA A 31 21.29 5.24 -18.39
CA ALA A 31 21.30 4.32 -17.26
C ALA A 31 20.92 5.03 -15.94
N ALA A 32 21.41 6.25 -15.74
CA ALA A 32 21.04 7.10 -14.61
C ALA A 32 19.56 7.50 -14.69
N GLN A 33 19.08 7.89 -15.86
CA GLN A 33 17.68 8.28 -16.09
C GLN A 33 16.72 7.09 -15.94
N ARG A 34 17.13 5.88 -16.36
CA ARG A 34 16.37 4.65 -16.07
C ARG A 34 16.31 4.39 -14.57
N ARG A 35 17.41 4.52 -13.85
CA ARG A 35 17.45 4.34 -12.38
C ARG A 35 16.60 5.38 -11.64
N THR A 36 16.61 6.65 -12.06
CA THR A 36 15.77 7.68 -11.45
C THR A 36 14.29 7.44 -11.76
N SER A 37 13.93 7.08 -13.00
CA SER A 37 12.55 6.76 -13.36
C SER A 37 12.01 5.53 -12.60
N GLU A 38 12.87 4.54 -12.36
CA GLU A 38 12.51 3.36 -11.59
C GLU A 38 12.40 3.66 -10.09
N ALA A 39 13.31 4.47 -9.55
CA ALA A 39 13.23 4.94 -8.16
C ALA A 39 11.98 5.78 -7.93
N GLU A 40 11.64 6.70 -8.85
CA GLU A 40 10.44 7.53 -8.78
C GLU A 40 9.17 6.70 -8.88
N ARG A 41 9.13 5.70 -9.78
CA ARG A 41 8.02 4.74 -9.86
C ARG A 41 7.88 3.93 -8.56
N ARG A 42 8.99 3.48 -7.96
CA ARG A 42 8.97 2.78 -6.67
C ARG A 42 8.45 3.69 -5.56
N HIS A 43 8.88 4.95 -5.51
CA HIS A 43 8.37 5.92 -4.54
C HIS A 43 6.86 6.15 -4.69
N GLN A 44 6.36 6.27 -5.92
CA GLN A 44 4.92 6.43 -6.19
C GLN A 44 4.12 5.20 -5.72
N VAL A 45 4.61 3.98 -5.96
CA VAL A 45 3.96 2.74 -5.50
C VAL A 45 3.97 2.64 -3.97
N VAL A 46 5.07 2.97 -3.31
CA VAL A 46 5.13 2.95 -1.83
C VAL A 46 4.21 4.01 -1.23
N ALA A 47 4.18 5.21 -1.80
CA ALA A 47 3.29 6.28 -1.34
C ALA A 47 1.80 5.92 -1.52
N SER A 48 1.43 5.30 -2.65
CA SER A 48 0.05 4.88 -2.89
C SER A 48 -0.38 3.76 -1.95
N LEU A 49 0.50 2.79 -1.66
CA LEU A 49 0.25 1.73 -0.69
C LEU A 49 0.04 2.28 0.72
N ARG A 50 0.85 3.27 1.13
CA ARG A 50 0.68 3.95 2.44
C ARG A 50 -0.67 4.66 2.51
N ALA A 51 -1.02 5.45 1.49
CA ALA A 51 -2.30 6.15 1.45
C ALA A 51 -3.51 5.18 1.46
N GLN A 52 -3.40 4.04 0.78
CA GLN A 52 -4.42 3.00 0.80
C GLN A 52 -4.57 2.41 2.20
N ARG A 53 -3.46 2.04 2.84
CA ARG A 53 -3.44 1.49 4.21
C ARG A 53 -4.05 2.47 5.22
N ASP A 54 -3.68 3.74 5.17
CA ASP A 54 -4.24 4.78 6.04
C ASP A 54 -5.76 4.92 5.86
N THR A 55 -6.23 4.85 4.61
CA THR A 55 -7.66 4.89 4.31
C THR A 55 -8.38 3.67 4.88
N THR A 56 -7.80 2.48 4.72
CA THR A 56 -8.33 1.24 5.29
C THR A 56 -8.40 1.29 6.83
N ILE A 57 -7.36 1.76 7.52
CA ILE A 57 -7.38 1.93 8.97
C ILE A 57 -8.50 2.88 9.41
N LYS A 58 -8.69 4.01 8.72
CA LYS A 58 -9.78 4.96 9.01
C LYS A 58 -11.15 4.31 8.84
N LEU A 59 -11.37 3.57 7.76
CA LEU A 59 -12.62 2.85 7.51
C LEU A 59 -12.93 1.88 8.64
N TRP A 60 -11.93 1.11 9.11
CA TRP A 60 -12.10 0.19 10.23
C TRP A 60 -12.43 0.90 11.54
N ARG A 61 -11.75 2.01 11.85
CA ARG A 61 -12.00 2.78 13.08
C ARG A 61 -13.40 3.41 13.08
N MET A 62 -13.81 4.01 11.96
CA MET A 62 -15.16 4.58 11.81
C MET A 62 -16.25 3.51 11.88
N GLY A 63 -16.03 2.37 11.22
CA GLY A 63 -16.97 1.24 11.26
C GLY A 63 -17.14 0.67 12.67
N LEU A 64 -16.03 0.50 13.40
CA LEU A 64 -16.05 0.02 14.79
C LEU A 64 -16.76 0.99 15.74
N GLU A 65 -16.52 2.29 15.57
CA GLU A 65 -17.22 3.34 16.32
C GLU A 65 -18.73 3.31 16.05
N HIS A 66 -19.13 3.25 14.78
CA HIS A 66 -20.53 3.17 14.40
C HIS A 66 -21.22 1.90 14.94
N ALA A 67 -20.54 0.76 14.89
CA ALA A 67 -21.07 -0.50 15.38
C ALA A 67 -21.20 -0.51 16.91
N ARG A 68 -20.25 0.09 17.64
CA ARG A 68 -20.36 0.33 19.09
C ARG A 68 -21.60 1.17 19.41
N ASP A 69 -21.78 2.30 18.73
CA ASP A 69 -22.87 3.22 19.01
C ASP A 69 -24.23 2.58 18.70
N SER A 70 -24.29 1.78 17.63
CA SER A 70 -25.47 0.99 17.27
C SER A 70 -25.78 -0.08 18.31
N TYR A 71 -24.76 -0.77 18.82
CA TYR A 71 -24.91 -1.74 19.90
C TYR A 71 -25.42 -1.06 21.18
N GLN A 72 -24.83 0.06 21.59
CA GLN A 72 -25.27 0.82 22.77
C GLN A 72 -26.72 1.32 22.65
N ARG A 73 -27.11 1.81 21.46
CA ARG A 73 -28.49 2.21 21.19
C ARG A 73 -29.44 1.01 21.31
N SER A 74 -29.05 -0.15 20.78
CA SER A 74 -29.85 -1.38 20.91
C SER A 74 -30.04 -1.83 22.37
N LEU A 75 -29.06 -1.57 23.25
CA LEU A 75 -29.21 -1.85 24.67
C LEU A 75 -30.23 -0.92 25.34
N ALA A 76 -30.24 0.36 24.95
CA ALA A 76 -31.24 1.32 25.43
C ALA A 76 -32.66 0.97 24.94
N ASP A 77 -32.76 0.46 23.70
CA ASP A 77 -34.03 0.07 23.07
C ASP A 77 -34.42 -1.39 23.34
N SER A 78 -33.65 -2.12 24.15
CA SER A 78 -33.82 -3.57 24.39
C SER A 78 -35.17 -3.93 25.01
N ALA A 79 -35.82 -2.98 25.70
CA ALA A 79 -37.18 -3.11 26.22
C ALA A 79 -38.23 -3.39 25.12
N ASN A 80 -37.93 -3.04 23.86
CA ASN A 80 -38.81 -3.26 22.71
C ASN A 80 -38.51 -4.58 21.96
N GLY A 81 -37.63 -5.44 22.49
CA GLY A 81 -37.29 -6.73 21.88
C GLY A 81 -36.42 -6.64 20.62
N SER A 82 -35.77 -5.50 20.39
CA SER A 82 -34.86 -5.32 19.25
C SER A 82 -33.61 -6.20 19.42
N ALA A 83 -33.23 -6.93 18.36
CA ALA A 83 -32.02 -7.73 18.36
C ALA A 83 -30.77 -6.82 18.33
N ALA A 84 -29.73 -7.22 19.07
CA ALA A 84 -28.46 -6.52 19.04
C ALA A 84 -27.87 -6.57 17.61
N PRO A 85 -27.34 -5.46 17.09
CA PRO A 85 -26.75 -5.43 15.75
C PRO A 85 -25.53 -6.35 15.68
N ASN A 86 -25.43 -7.06 14.56
CA ASN A 86 -24.32 -7.94 14.23
C ASN A 86 -23.44 -7.26 13.18
N ALA A 87 -22.15 -7.10 13.47
CA ALA A 87 -21.19 -6.51 12.53
C ALA A 87 -20.59 -7.52 11.53
N VAL A 88 -20.91 -8.81 11.64
CA VAL A 88 -20.58 -9.81 10.60
C VAL A 88 -21.34 -9.47 9.32
N GLY A 89 -20.63 -9.37 8.20
CA GLY A 89 -21.16 -8.92 6.92
C GLY A 89 -20.91 -7.44 6.63
N ASP A 90 -20.57 -6.63 7.62
CA ASP A 90 -20.20 -5.23 7.39
C ASP A 90 -18.85 -5.13 6.68
N GLU A 91 -18.75 -4.27 5.67
CA GLU A 91 -17.54 -4.08 4.88
C GLU A 91 -16.30 -3.79 5.75
N TRP A 92 -16.45 -2.95 6.77
CA TRP A 92 -15.34 -2.61 7.67
C TRP A 92 -14.81 -3.83 8.42
N PHE A 93 -15.69 -4.74 8.84
CA PHE A 93 -15.27 -5.93 9.58
C PHE A 93 -14.77 -7.02 8.65
N GLU A 94 -15.43 -7.25 7.51
CA GLU A 94 -15.00 -8.26 6.54
C GLU A 94 -13.63 -7.95 5.94
N THR A 95 -13.31 -6.66 5.75
CA THR A 95 -11.97 -6.25 5.30
C THR A 95 -10.93 -6.32 6.42
N LEU A 96 -11.30 -6.12 7.68
CA LEU A 96 -10.41 -6.27 8.85
C LEU A 96 -10.12 -7.75 9.17
N ARG A 97 -11.13 -8.61 9.06
CA ARG A 97 -11.13 -10.01 9.52
C ARG A 97 -9.92 -10.83 9.06
N PRO A 98 -9.43 -10.73 7.80
CA PRO A 98 -8.24 -11.46 7.36
C PRO A 98 -6.95 -11.05 8.10
N HIS A 99 -6.89 -9.83 8.65
CA HIS A 99 -5.71 -9.26 9.29
C HIS A 99 -5.65 -9.49 10.81
N LEU A 100 -6.75 -9.93 11.42
CA LEU A 100 -6.80 -10.28 12.83
C LEU A 100 -5.79 -11.38 13.16
N SER A 101 -5.20 -11.32 14.35
CA SER A 101 -4.27 -12.34 14.83
C SER A 101 -4.86 -13.74 14.70
N LYS A 102 -4.04 -14.69 14.25
CA LYS A 102 -4.40 -16.12 14.14
C LYS A 102 -4.41 -16.84 15.48
N SER A 103 -3.91 -16.20 16.53
CA SER A 103 -3.82 -16.73 17.90
C SER A 103 -4.32 -15.72 18.92
N GLY A 104 -4.69 -16.21 20.11
CA GLY A 104 -5.23 -15.38 21.18
C GLY A 104 -6.71 -15.02 20.98
N ALA A 105 -7.19 -14.02 21.72
CA ALA A 105 -8.61 -13.67 21.77
C ALA A 105 -9.19 -13.25 20.39
N ALA A 106 -8.40 -12.56 19.56
CA ALA A 106 -8.83 -12.12 18.23
C ALA A 106 -8.99 -13.27 17.22
N ALA A 107 -8.40 -14.44 17.47
CA ALA A 107 -8.47 -15.57 16.55
C ALA A 107 -9.91 -16.07 16.36
N ALA A 108 -10.70 -16.07 17.44
CA ALA A 108 -12.11 -16.48 17.39
C ALA A 108 -12.96 -15.57 16.49
N LEU A 109 -12.61 -14.28 16.39
CA LEU A 109 -13.33 -13.31 15.58
C LEU A 109 -13.13 -13.53 14.06
N ARG A 110 -12.11 -14.29 13.67
CA ARG A 110 -11.84 -14.62 12.26
C ARG A 110 -12.88 -15.55 11.63
N THR A 111 -13.59 -16.32 12.46
CA THR A 111 -14.59 -17.30 12.03
C THR A 111 -15.93 -17.07 12.73
N ALA A 112 -16.08 -15.94 13.42
CA ALA A 112 -17.29 -15.61 14.15
C ALA A 112 -18.44 -15.38 13.17
N THR A 113 -19.58 -16.01 13.44
CA THR A 113 -20.85 -15.80 12.72
C THR A 113 -21.66 -14.65 13.33
N GLU A 114 -21.37 -14.29 14.57
CA GLU A 114 -21.88 -13.11 15.26
C GLU A 114 -20.74 -12.28 15.84
N LEU A 115 -20.80 -10.97 15.63
CA LEU A 115 -19.92 -9.99 16.23
C LEU A 115 -20.77 -8.87 16.83
N ARG A 116 -20.91 -8.89 18.16
CA ARG A 116 -21.56 -7.82 18.91
C ARG A 116 -20.50 -6.84 19.39
N CYS A 117 -20.64 -5.57 19.07
CA CYS A 117 -19.67 -4.55 19.46
C CYS A 117 -19.88 -4.07 20.90
N ASP A 118 -19.83 -5.02 21.85
CA ASP A 118 -19.73 -4.72 23.28
C ASP A 118 -18.36 -4.11 23.64
N ASN A 119 -18.23 -3.59 24.86
CA ASN A 119 -17.01 -2.90 25.29
C ASN A 119 -15.75 -3.78 25.19
N GLN A 120 -15.87 -5.08 25.45
CA GLN A 120 -14.75 -6.01 25.39
C GLN A 120 -14.30 -6.24 23.94
N THR A 121 -15.26 -6.48 23.05
CA THR A 121 -15.04 -6.69 21.62
C THR A 121 -14.49 -5.43 20.97
N VAL A 122 -15.02 -4.26 21.33
CA VAL A 122 -14.52 -2.96 20.85
C VAL A 122 -13.09 -2.71 21.30
N ALA A 123 -12.76 -3.00 22.56
CA ALA A 123 -11.39 -2.86 23.06
C ALA A 123 -10.43 -3.80 22.32
N LEU A 124 -10.81 -5.06 22.14
CA LEU A 124 -10.02 -6.06 21.42
C LEU A 124 -9.77 -5.66 19.96
N LEU A 125 -10.81 -5.26 19.23
CA LEU A 125 -10.69 -4.84 17.84
C LEU A 125 -9.89 -3.54 17.70
N SER A 126 -10.02 -2.60 18.63
CA SER A 126 -9.23 -1.37 18.65
C SER A 126 -7.73 -1.66 18.81
N LEU A 127 -7.38 -2.60 19.69
CA LEU A 127 -5.99 -3.04 19.87
C LEU A 127 -5.46 -3.77 18.63
N GLU A 128 -6.25 -4.64 18.01
CA GLU A 128 -5.85 -5.33 16.77
C GLU A 128 -5.66 -4.35 15.61
N ILE A 129 -6.55 -3.37 15.44
CA ILE A 129 -6.39 -2.32 14.43
C ILE A 129 -5.08 -1.54 14.67
N GLY A 130 -4.79 -1.15 15.92
CA GLY A 130 -3.54 -0.47 16.26
C GLY A 130 -2.29 -1.33 16.03
N ARG A 131 -2.38 -2.65 16.30
CA ARG A 131 -1.30 -3.60 16.00
C ARG A 131 -1.05 -3.70 14.49
N ILE A 132 -2.11 -3.77 13.68
CA ILE A 132 -2.02 -3.83 12.21
C ILE A 132 -1.44 -2.53 11.65
N GLU A 133 -1.91 -1.38 12.14
CA GLU A 133 -1.39 -0.06 11.78
C GLU A 133 0.11 0.03 12.05
N LYS A 134 0.57 -0.36 13.24
CA LYS A 134 2.00 -0.40 13.57
C LYS A 134 2.78 -1.35 12.65
N LEU A 135 2.28 -2.57 12.43
CA LEU A 135 2.91 -3.54 11.54
C LEU A 135 3.10 -2.97 10.12
N TRP A 136 2.06 -2.32 9.60
CA TRP A 136 2.10 -1.71 8.27
C TRP A 136 3.01 -0.49 8.17
N LEU A 137 3.15 0.28 9.25
CA LEU A 137 4.12 1.38 9.33
C LEU A 137 5.54 0.84 9.36
N ASP A 138 5.82 -0.19 10.17
CA ASP A 138 7.13 -0.83 10.26
C ASP A 138 7.54 -1.42 8.90
N GLU A 139 6.65 -2.18 8.23
CA GLU A 139 6.86 -2.69 6.87
C GLU A 139 7.17 -1.59 5.84
N ALA A 140 6.56 -0.42 6.01
CA ALA A 140 6.75 0.69 5.09
C ALA A 140 8.08 1.43 5.33
N MET A 141 8.64 1.36 6.54
CA MET A 141 9.90 1.99 6.91
C MET A 141 11.13 1.14 6.58
N GLY A 142 10.96 -0.19 6.46
CA GLY A 142 12.02 -1.13 6.08
C GLY A 142 12.76 -1.70 7.27
#